data_AF-A0A0S7Z8X8-F1
#
_entry.id   AF-A0A0S7Z8X8-F1
#
_cell.length_a   1.000
_cell.length_b   1.000
_cell.length_c   1.000
_cell.angle_alpha   90.00
_cell.angle_beta   90.00
_cell.angle_gamma   90.00
#
_symmetry.space_group_name_H-M   'P 1'
#
loop_
_entity.id
_entity.type
_entity.pdbx_description
1 polymer ?
#
loop_
_entity_poly.entity_id
_entity_poly.type
_entity_poly.pdbx_seq_one_letter_code
_entity_poly.pdbx_strand_id
1 'polypeptide(L)'
;MARYISVGTHRIFYFSTIDSTNSYALRNLQNISDKQVILAETQTRGHGRMSRSWISSSPQNIYMSIVLKPLPFSEHLSNLTQYTSVVICEVMDSYGVDAEVKWPNDVLVHGRKIAGILGESIFQGECFQGYVLGAGINL
;
A
#
# COMPACT_ATOMS: atom_id res chain seq x y z
N MET A 1 -10.60 15.17 -7.85
CA MET A 1 -11.78 14.32 -7.57
C MET A 1 -11.43 12.90 -7.95
N ALA A 2 -11.81 11.90 -7.14
CA ALA A 2 -11.51 10.50 -7.44
C ALA A 2 -12.27 10.05 -8.69
N ARG A 3 -11.67 9.20 -9.52
CA ARG A 3 -12.37 8.46 -10.58
C ARG A 3 -12.16 6.97 -10.41
N TYR A 4 -12.98 6.16 -11.06
CA TYR A 4 -12.71 4.74 -11.18
C TYR A 4 -11.91 4.45 -12.44
N ILE A 5 -10.93 3.56 -12.32
CA ILE A 5 -10.28 2.90 -13.46
C ILE A 5 -10.44 1.38 -13.33
N SER A 6 -10.33 0.65 -14.43
CA SER A 6 -10.40 -0.81 -14.44
C SER A 6 -9.04 -1.41 -14.77
N VAL A 7 -8.60 -2.38 -13.98
CA VAL A 7 -7.41 -3.20 -14.24
C VAL A 7 -7.81 -4.66 -14.13
N GLY A 8 -7.88 -5.35 -15.27
CA GLY A 8 -8.52 -6.67 -15.36
C GLY A 8 -9.97 -6.61 -14.87
N THR A 9 -10.32 -7.48 -13.92
CA THR A 9 -11.65 -7.51 -13.29
C THR A 9 -11.80 -6.57 -12.09
N HIS A 10 -10.74 -5.84 -11.70
CA HIS A 10 -10.75 -5.00 -10.51
C HIS A 10 -11.04 -3.55 -10.85
N ARG A 11 -11.91 -2.94 -10.03
CA ARG A 11 -12.25 -1.52 -10.11
C ARG A 11 -11.42 -0.77 -9.07
N ILE A 12 -10.58 0.17 -9.51
CA ILE A 12 -9.62 0.89 -8.67
C ILE A 12 -10.09 2.31 -8.44
N PHE A 13 -10.00 2.79 -7.19
CA PHE A 13 -10.17 4.20 -6.86
C PHE A 13 -8.91 4.97 -7.20
N TYR A 14 -9.00 5.83 -8.21
CA TYR A 14 -7.88 6.54 -8.77
C TYR A 14 -7.91 8.03 -8.42
N PHE A 15 -6.77 8.55 -8.01
CA PHE A 15 -6.55 9.96 -7.74
C PHE A 15 -5.36 10.49 -8.56
N SER A 16 -5.50 11.64 -9.20
CA SER A 16 -4.31 12.36 -9.70
C SER A 16 -3.46 12.87 -8.54
N THR A 17 -4.10 13.45 -7.52
CA THR A 17 -3.40 13.90 -6.31
C THR A 17 -4.24 13.63 -5.08
N ILE A 18 -3.59 13.16 -4.02
CA ILE A 18 -4.18 12.90 -2.71
C ILE A 18 -3.17 13.24 -1.62
N ASP A 19 -3.60 13.31 -0.36
CA ASP A 19 -2.67 13.44 0.76
C ASP A 19 -1.88 12.14 0.97
N SER A 20 -2.59 11.03 1.18
CA SER A 20 -2.03 9.68 1.24
C SER A 20 -3.12 8.68 0.89
N THR A 21 -2.76 7.68 0.08
CA THR A 21 -3.64 6.54 -0.23
C THR A 21 -4.03 5.78 1.04
N ASN A 22 -3.08 5.58 1.97
CA ASN A 22 -3.33 4.96 3.27
C ASN A 22 -4.26 5.81 4.13
N SER A 23 -3.95 7.10 4.33
CA SER A 23 -4.79 7.97 5.15
C SER A 23 -6.21 8.13 4.58
N TYR A 24 -6.35 8.15 3.26
CA TYR A 24 -7.67 8.15 2.62
C TYR A 24 -8.44 6.86 2.91
N ALA A 25 -7.80 5.70 2.77
CA ALA A 25 -8.39 4.40 3.08
C ALA A 25 -8.89 4.34 4.52
N LEU A 26 -8.06 4.75 5.47
CA LEU A 26 -8.36 4.78 6.90
C LEU A 26 -9.59 5.66 7.20
N ARG A 27 -9.61 6.89 6.67
CA ARG A 27 -10.73 7.83 6.91
C ARG A 27 -12.05 7.39 6.28
N ASN A 28 -12.00 6.62 5.19
CA ASN A 28 -13.18 6.23 4.43
C ASN A 28 -13.54 4.75 4.58
N LEU A 29 -12.94 4.06 5.56
CA LEU A 29 -13.05 2.61 5.68
C LEU A 29 -14.50 2.10 5.62
N GLN A 30 -15.44 2.77 6.29
CA GLN A 30 -16.85 2.35 6.30
C GLN A 30 -17.53 2.43 4.93
N ASN A 31 -17.07 3.32 4.05
CA ASN A 31 -17.63 3.56 2.73
C ASN A 31 -16.88 2.81 1.61
N ILE A 32 -15.84 2.05 1.97
CA ILE A 32 -14.97 1.35 1.03
C ILE A 32 -15.18 -0.15 1.17
N SER A 33 -15.39 -0.87 0.06
CA SER A 33 -15.54 -2.33 0.08
C SER A 33 -14.25 -3.06 0.49
N ASP A 34 -14.40 -4.29 0.96
CA ASP A 34 -13.26 -5.20 1.12
C ASP A 34 -12.52 -5.37 -0.23
N LYS A 35 -11.19 -5.52 -0.16
CA LYS A 35 -10.25 -5.65 -1.29
C LYS A 35 -10.23 -4.46 -2.25
N GLN A 36 -10.83 -3.33 -1.88
CA GLN A 36 -10.75 -2.12 -2.70
C GLN A 36 -9.31 -1.62 -2.77
N VAL A 37 -8.85 -1.36 -3.99
CA VAL A 37 -7.56 -0.73 -4.26
C VAL A 37 -7.76 0.77 -4.44
N ILE A 38 -6.91 1.55 -3.80
CA ILE A 38 -6.75 2.98 -3.98
C ILE A 38 -5.39 3.22 -4.62
N LEU A 39 -5.33 4.00 -5.69
CA LEU A 39 -4.13 4.33 -6.43
C LEU A 39 -4.04 5.86 -6.61
N ALA A 40 -2.84 6.41 -6.51
CA ALA A 40 -2.60 7.82 -6.78
C ALA A 40 -1.38 8.03 -7.67
N GLU A 41 -1.42 9.05 -8.54
CA GLU A 41 -0.21 9.54 -9.24
C GLU A 41 0.70 10.31 -8.28
N THR A 42 0.14 11.04 -7.31
CA THR A 42 0.93 11.85 -6.37
C THR A 42 0.31 11.87 -4.98
N GLN A 43 1.14 11.67 -3.95
CA GLN A 43 0.80 11.88 -2.54
C GLN A 43 1.52 13.12 -2.00
N THR A 44 0.77 14.10 -1.48
CA THR A 44 1.34 15.32 -0.88
C THR A 44 1.82 15.11 0.55
N ARG A 45 1.33 14.05 1.23
CA ARG A 45 1.64 13.69 2.61
C ARG A 45 1.82 12.17 2.75
N GLY A 46 2.47 11.57 1.74
CA GLY A 46 2.89 10.17 1.80
C GLY A 46 3.76 9.93 3.03
N HIS A 47 3.54 8.80 3.70
CA HIS A 47 4.27 8.42 4.90
C HIS A 47 4.47 6.91 4.94
N GLY A 48 5.49 6.49 5.69
CA GLY A 48 5.78 5.11 6.03
C GLY A 48 5.72 4.90 7.54
N ARG A 49 6.33 3.81 8.00
CA ARG A 49 6.42 3.47 9.43
C ARG A 49 7.06 4.59 10.24
N MET A 50 6.64 4.70 11.51
CA MET A 50 7.13 5.71 12.45
C MET A 50 6.99 7.15 11.89
N SER A 51 5.94 7.38 11.09
CA SER A 51 5.63 8.68 10.48
C SER A 51 6.74 9.26 9.59
N ARG A 52 7.68 8.44 9.10
CA ARG A 52 8.70 8.89 8.15
C ARG A 52 8.04 9.26 6.82
N SER A 53 8.41 10.38 6.24
CA SER A 53 7.85 10.81 4.95
C SER A 53 8.17 9.82 3.84
N TRP A 54 7.18 9.54 2.99
CA TRP A 54 7.35 8.85 1.71
C TRP A 54 7.17 9.86 0.58
N ILE A 55 8.27 10.18 -0.11
CA ILE A 55 8.31 11.25 -1.09
C ILE A 55 7.69 10.76 -2.41
N SER A 56 6.72 11.51 -2.92
CA SER A 56 6.15 11.25 -4.24
C SER A 56 6.97 11.95 -5.33
N SER A 57 8.07 11.34 -5.77
CA SER A 57 9.02 11.96 -6.71
C SER A 57 8.60 11.93 -8.18
N SER A 58 7.66 11.05 -8.56
CA SER A 58 7.25 10.86 -9.96
C SER A 58 5.84 10.27 -10.03
N PRO A 59 4.99 10.70 -10.98
CA PRO A 59 3.70 10.07 -11.25
C PRO A 59 3.81 8.69 -11.90
N GLN A 60 5.02 8.28 -12.32
CA GLN A 60 5.29 6.95 -12.85
C GLN A 60 5.48 5.91 -11.74
N ASN A 61 5.73 6.36 -10.50
CA ASN A 61 5.83 5.47 -9.35
C ASN A 61 4.44 4.92 -8.97
N ILE A 62 4.43 3.82 -8.24
CA ILE A 62 3.19 3.23 -7.72
C ILE A 62 2.99 3.72 -6.28
N TYR A 63 1.89 4.42 -6.05
CA TYR A 63 1.42 4.76 -4.71
C TYR A 63 0.03 4.17 -4.51
N MET A 64 -0.05 3.05 -3.80
CA MET A 64 -1.30 2.32 -3.66
C MET A 64 -1.56 1.86 -2.24
N SER A 65 -2.84 1.65 -1.94
CA SER A 65 -3.31 1.00 -0.71
C SER A 65 -4.41 0.00 -1.03
N ILE A 66 -4.40 -1.13 -0.33
CA ILE A 66 -5.44 -2.15 -0.40
C ILE A 66 -6.16 -2.19 0.95
N VAL A 67 -7.48 -2.05 0.92
CA VAL A 67 -8.33 -2.22 2.09
C VAL A 67 -8.64 -3.70 2.28
N LEU A 68 -8.30 -4.26 3.43
CA LEU A 68 -8.54 -5.65 3.80
C LEU A 68 -9.44 -5.70 5.03
N LYS A 69 -10.63 -6.25 4.87
CA LYS A 69 -11.64 -6.36 5.93
C LYS A 69 -11.96 -7.83 6.18
N PRO A 70 -11.26 -8.50 7.11
CA PRO A 70 -11.83 -9.63 7.81
C PRO A 70 -12.51 -9.15 9.11
N LEU A 71 -13.67 -9.71 9.39
CA LEU A 71 -14.08 -9.99 10.77
C LEU A 71 -13.57 -11.42 11.02
N PRO A 72 -12.74 -11.80 12.03
CA PRO A 72 -12.13 -11.10 13.18
C PRO A 72 -10.62 -10.75 13.01
N PHE A 73 -10.05 -10.07 14.03
CA PHE A 73 -8.62 -9.73 14.12
C PHE A 73 -7.70 -10.95 14.17
N SER A 74 -6.49 -10.82 13.61
CA SER A 74 -5.40 -11.79 13.73
C SER A 74 -4.10 -11.07 14.09
N GLU A 75 -3.31 -11.64 15.01
CA GLU A 75 -2.00 -11.12 15.38
C GLU A 75 -0.98 -11.16 14.24
N HIS A 76 -1.22 -12.00 13.22
CA HIS A 76 -0.35 -12.19 12.07
C HIS A 76 -0.57 -11.18 10.94
N LEU A 77 -1.41 -10.16 11.12
CA LEU A 77 -1.66 -9.14 10.08
C LEU A 77 -0.37 -8.40 9.67
N SER A 78 0.59 -8.25 10.58
CA SER A 78 1.91 -7.67 10.26
C SER A 78 2.67 -8.47 9.20
N ASN A 79 2.46 -9.79 9.11
CA ASN A 79 3.07 -10.65 8.09
C ASN A 79 2.59 -10.28 6.68
N LEU A 80 1.44 -9.62 6.51
CA LEU A 80 1.02 -9.13 5.20
C LEU A 80 2.04 -8.17 4.60
N THR A 81 2.70 -7.33 5.43
CA THR A 81 3.74 -6.44 4.91
C THR A 81 4.97 -7.21 4.43
N GLN A 82 5.34 -8.26 5.16
CA GLN A 82 6.44 -9.17 4.81
C GLN A 82 6.15 -9.94 3.53
N TYR A 83 4.97 -10.57 3.44
CA TYR A 83 4.52 -11.28 2.24
C TYR A 83 4.47 -10.34 1.03
N THR A 84 3.99 -9.10 1.21
CA THR A 84 3.97 -8.11 0.12
C THR A 84 5.38 -7.76 -0.35
N SER A 85 6.37 -7.66 0.55
CA SER A 85 7.76 -7.45 0.14
C SER A 85 8.29 -8.60 -0.72
N VAL A 86 7.99 -9.85 -0.35
CA VAL A 86 8.36 -11.03 -1.14
C VAL A 86 7.67 -11.02 -2.51
N VAL A 87 6.36 -10.77 -2.55
CA VAL A 87 5.60 -10.69 -3.82
C VAL A 87 6.15 -9.59 -4.74
N ILE A 88 6.54 -8.44 -4.19
CA ILE A 88 7.17 -7.38 -5.00
C ILE A 88 8.50 -7.87 -5.59
N CYS A 89 9.35 -8.57 -4.83
CA CYS A 89 10.56 -9.17 -5.37
C CYS A 89 10.27 -10.18 -6.49
N GLU A 90 9.30 -11.09 -6.31
CA GLU A 90 8.90 -12.06 -7.34
C GLU A 90 8.38 -11.38 -8.62
N VAL A 91 7.58 -10.32 -8.47
CA VAL A 91 7.10 -9.53 -9.62
C VAL A 91 8.28 -8.84 -10.32
N MET A 92 9.21 -8.24 -9.59
CA MET A 92 10.40 -7.58 -10.16
C MET A 92 11.30 -8.58 -10.91
N ASP A 93 11.49 -9.79 -10.36
CA ASP A 93 12.25 -10.86 -11.00
C ASP A 93 11.63 -11.27 -12.35
N SER A 94 10.29 -11.28 -12.44
CA SER A 94 9.60 -11.53 -13.72
C SER A 94 9.87 -10.47 -14.81
N TYR A 95 10.35 -9.28 -14.42
CA TYR A 95 10.82 -8.23 -15.31
C TYR A 95 12.36 -8.21 -15.48
N GLY A 96 13.08 -9.18 -14.91
CA GLY A 96 14.54 -9.25 -14.94
C GLY A 96 15.24 -8.27 -13.99
N VAL A 97 14.54 -7.79 -12.96
CA VAL A 97 15.08 -6.88 -11.95
C VAL A 97 15.42 -7.66 -10.68
N ASP A 98 16.71 -7.77 -10.38
CA ASP A 98 17.21 -8.40 -9.15
C ASP A 98 16.89 -7.54 -7.91
N ALA A 99 15.84 -7.95 -7.19
CA ALA A 99 15.30 -7.24 -6.05
C ALA A 99 15.36 -8.09 -4.78
N GLU A 100 15.80 -7.49 -3.68
CA GLU A 100 15.98 -8.15 -2.40
C GLU A 100 15.06 -7.57 -1.33
N VAL A 101 14.54 -8.42 -0.44
CA VAL A 101 13.78 -7.96 0.72
C VAL A 101 14.76 -7.45 1.78
N LYS A 102 14.63 -6.17 2.13
CA LYS A 102 15.16 -5.64 3.38
C LYS A 102 14.10 -5.78 4.46
N TRP A 103 14.28 -6.79 5.29
CA TRP A 103 13.33 -7.08 6.37
C TRP A 103 13.15 -5.88 7.32
N PRO A 104 11.91 -5.65 7.80
CA PRO A 104 10.76 -6.54 7.63
C PRO A 104 9.81 -6.18 6.46
N ASN A 105 9.99 -5.05 5.78
CA ASN A 105 8.92 -4.47 4.95
C ASN A 105 9.40 -3.50 3.85
N ASP A 106 10.67 -3.59 3.45
CA ASP A 106 11.26 -2.77 2.40
C ASP A 106 11.82 -3.67 1.29
N VAL A 107 11.89 -3.14 0.06
CA VAL A 107 12.52 -3.82 -1.09
C VAL A 107 13.66 -2.97 -1.61
N LEU A 108 14.79 -3.60 -1.91
CA LEU A 108 15.99 -2.99 -2.45
C LEU A 108 16.30 -3.50 -3.86
N VAL A 109 16.91 -2.64 -4.68
CA VAL A 109 17.60 -3.03 -5.92
C VAL A 109 19.00 -2.42 -5.84
N HIS A 110 20.04 -3.23 -6.07
CA HIS A 110 21.44 -2.82 -5.92
C HIS A 110 21.73 -2.12 -4.57
N GLY A 111 21.19 -2.66 -3.48
CA GLY A 111 21.36 -2.13 -2.12
C GLY A 111 20.62 -0.81 -1.82
N ARG A 112 19.84 -0.27 -2.77
CA ARG A 112 19.07 0.97 -2.59
C ARG A 112 17.58 0.68 -2.50
N LYS A 113 16.89 1.38 -1.60
CA LYS A 113 15.46 1.18 -1.37
C LYS A 113 14.63 1.66 -2.55
N ILE A 114 13.81 0.77 -3.10
CA ILE A 114 12.86 1.06 -4.19
C ILE A 114 11.41 0.92 -3.75
N ALA A 115 11.11 0.06 -2.78
CA ALA A 115 9.76 -0.02 -2.21
C ALA A 115 9.74 0.03 -0.69
N GLY A 116 8.64 0.55 -0.15
CA GLY A 116 8.29 0.47 1.25
C GLY A 116 6.83 0.06 1.40
N ILE A 117 6.58 -0.92 2.26
CA ILE A 117 5.25 -1.45 2.53
C ILE A 117 4.80 -0.98 3.92
N LEU A 118 3.58 -0.45 4.04
CA LEU A 118 3.01 0.04 5.27
C LEU A 118 1.72 -0.71 5.58
N GLY A 119 1.60 -1.22 6.80
CA GLY A 119 0.42 -1.91 7.28
C GLY A 119 -0.17 -1.20 8.48
N GLU A 120 -1.46 -0.86 8.41
CA GLU A 120 -2.16 -0.15 9.49
C GLU A 120 -3.50 -0.81 9.81
N SER A 121 -3.66 -1.24 11.06
CA SER A 121 -4.93 -1.78 11.58
C SER A 121 -5.87 -0.64 12.00
N ILE A 122 -7.16 -0.81 11.74
CA ILE A 122 -8.20 0.10 12.23
C ILE A 122 -9.02 -0.59 13.31
N PHE A 123 -9.28 0.13 14.39
CA PHE A 123 -10.16 -0.29 15.47
C PHE A 123 -11.22 0.79 15.72
N GLN A 124 -12.42 0.35 16.10
CA GLN A 124 -13.46 1.20 16.69
C GLN A 124 -13.68 0.71 18.12
N GLY A 125 -13.11 1.43 19.09
CA GLY A 125 -12.96 0.89 20.44
C GLY A 125 -12.06 -0.35 20.41
N GLU A 126 -12.54 -1.46 20.97
CA GLU A 126 -11.84 -2.75 20.93
C GLU A 126 -12.16 -3.59 19.68
N CYS A 127 -13.12 -3.15 18.86
CA CYS A 127 -13.57 -3.89 17.69
C CYS A 127 -12.66 -3.59 16.49
N PHE A 128 -11.94 -4.60 16.01
CA PHE A 128 -11.19 -4.53 14.76
C PHE A 128 -12.13 -4.29 13.56
N GLN A 129 -11.82 -3.27 12.75
CA GLN A 129 -12.62 -2.84 11.61
C GLN A 129 -12.01 -3.26 10.27
N GLY A 130 -10.70 -3.49 10.24
CA GLY A 130 -9.98 -3.83 9.02
C GLY A 130 -8.52 -3.41 9.08
N TYR A 131 -7.84 -3.60 7.96
CA TYR A 131 -6.41 -3.37 7.79
C TYR A 131 -6.18 -2.68 6.44
N VAL A 132 -5.29 -1.69 6.41
CA VAL A 132 -4.86 -1.04 5.18
C VAL A 132 -3.42 -1.41 4.90
N LEU A 133 -3.20 -2.02 3.75
CA LEU A 133 -1.89 -2.41 3.26
C LEU A 133 -1.47 -1.46 2.13
N GLY A 134 -0.60 -0.52 2.45
CA GLY A 134 -0.01 0.44 1.54
C GLY A 134 1.31 -0.04 0.94
N ALA A 135 1.54 0.26 -0.33
CA ALA A 135 2.81 0.06 -1.00
C ALA A 135 3.18 1.32 -1.80
N GLY A 136 4.37 1.84 -1.53
CA GLY A 136 5.04 2.82 -2.38
C GLY A 136 6.19 2.14 -3.11
N ILE A 137 6.21 2.22 -4.44
CA ILE A 137 7.22 1.57 -5.29
C ILE A 137 7.75 2.60 -6.29
N ASN A 138 9.07 2.81 -6.29
CA ASN A 138 9.76 3.63 -7.27
C ASN A 138 10.01 2.78 -8.52
N LEU A 139 9.50 3.23 -9.67
CA LEU A 139 9.68 2.58 -10.98
C LEU A 139 10.78 3.26 -11.81
#